data_AF-A0A6S7I6A8-F1
#
_entry.id   AF-A0A6S7I6A8-F1
#
_cell.length_a   1.000
_cell.length_b   1.000
_cell.length_c   1.000
_cell.angle_alpha   90.00
_cell.angle_beta   90.00
_cell.angle_gamma   90.00
#
_symmetry.space_group_name_H-M   'P 1'
#
loop_
_entity.id
_entity.type
_entity.pdbx_description
1 polymer ?
#
loop_
_entity_poly.entity_id
_entity_poly.type
_entity_poly.pdbx_seq_one_letter_code
_entity_poly.pdbx_strand_id
1 'polypeptide(L)' 'MEACIAEVHQWMLSQKLKLNPEKTEFMIIGTRQQLEKVNIDCLQVGDRQIMPSSVAKNLGS' A
#
# COMPACT_ATOMS: atom_id res chain seq x y z
N MET A 1 6.59 0.31 -8.31
CA MET A 1 5.69 -0.17 -7.22
C MET A 1 4.23 -0.05 -7.65
N GLU A 2 3.78 1.14 -8.05
CA GLU A 2 2.38 1.42 -8.38
C GLU A 2 1.82 0.58 -9.55
N ALA A 3 2.62 0.30 -10.59
CA ALA A 3 2.19 -0.59 -11.67
C ALA A 3 1.81 -2.00 -11.18
N CYS A 4 2.60 -2.58 -10.27
CA CYS A 4 2.29 -3.87 -9.64
C CYS A 4 1.02 -3.78 -8.78
N ILE A 5 0.83 -2.68 -8.04
CA ILE A 5 -0.41 -2.45 -7.28
C ILE A 5 -1.62 -2.36 -8.22
N ALA A 6 -1.48 -1.70 -9.37
CA ALA A 6 -2.53 -1.61 -10.38
C ALA A 6 -2.88 -2.99 -10.96
N GLU A 7 -1.89 -3.83 -11.25
CA GLU A 7 -2.10 -5.22 -11.69
C GLU A 7 -2.85 -6.04 -10.64
N VAL A 8 -2.43 -5.96 -9.37
CA VAL A 8 -3.14 -6.63 -8.25
C VAL A 8 -4.57 -6.12 -8.13
N HIS A 9 -4.79 -4.81 -8.28
CA HIS A 9 -6.13 -4.22 -8.24
C HIS A 9 -7.01 -4.75 -9.38
N GLN A 10 -6.49 -4.84 -10.62
CA GLN A 10 -7.22 -5.43 -11.74
C GLN A 10 -7.54 -6.92 -11.50
N TRP A 11 -6.59 -7.67 -10.95
CA TRP A 11 -6.82 -9.05 -10.57
C TRP A 11 -7.93 -9.17 -9.51
N MET A 12 -7.93 -8.35 -8.45
CA MET A 12 -8.98 -8.34 -7.43
C MET A 12 -10.36 -8.05 -8.05
N LEU A 13 -10.45 -7.07 -8.94
CA LEU A 13 -11.70 -6.74 -9.65
C LEU A 13 -12.19 -7.93 -10.48
N SER A 14 -11.29 -8.65 -11.17
CA SER A 14 -11.64 -9.85 -11.93
C SER A 14 -12.22 -10.96 -11.04
N GLN A 15 -11.80 -11.02 -9.78
CA GLN A 15 -12.27 -11.97 -8.77
C GLN A 15 -13.47 -11.46 -7.97
N LYS A 16 -14.11 -10.35 -8.40
CA LYS A 16 -15.23 -9.70 -7.69
C LYS A 16 -14.87 -9.24 -6.27
N LEU A 17 -13.60 -8.95 -6.03
CA LEU A 17 -13.09 -8.34 -4.80
C LEU A 17 -12.95 -6.84 -5.00
N LYS A 18 -13.03 -6.08 -3.91
CA LYS A 18 -12.84 -4.62 -3.91
C LYS A 18 -11.70 -4.24 -2.99
N LEU A 19 -10.66 -3.63 -3.55
CA LEU A 19 -9.72 -2.84 -2.77
C LEU A 19 -10.38 -1.49 -2.48
N ASN A 20 -10.51 -1.10 -1.22
CA ASN A 20 -11.09 0.20 -0.87
C ASN A 20 -9.95 1.21 -0.66
N PRO A 21 -9.70 2.14 -1.60
CA PRO A 21 -8.60 3.10 -1.47
C PRO A 21 -8.71 3.97 -0.21
N GLU A 22 -9.94 4.23 0.27
CA GLU A 22 -10.18 5.01 1.47
C GLU A 22 -9.69 4.32 2.76
N LYS A 23 -9.74 2.98 2.79
CA LYS A 23 -9.37 2.17 3.95
C LYS A 23 -8.02 1.46 3.78
N THR A 24 -7.35 1.68 2.65
CA THR A 24 -6.07 1.04 2.37
C THR A 24 -4.96 1.84 3.04
N GLU A 25 -4.03 1.13 3.67
CA GLU A 25 -2.84 1.69 4.29
C GLU A 25 -1.64 0.86 3.86
N PHE A 26 -0.44 1.46 3.82
CA PHE A 26 0.78 0.72 3.58
C PHE A 26 1.86 1.09 4.60
N MET A 27 2.82 0.18 4.78
CA MET A 27 3.99 0.37 5.64
C MET A 27 5.21 -0.25 4.96
N ILE A 28 6.37 0.37 5.17
CA ILE A 28 7.64 -0.10 4.65
C ILE A 28 8.38 -0.81 5.79
N ILE A 29 8.75 -2.07 5.58
CA ILE A 29 9.43 -2.90 6.58
C ILE A 29 10.85 -3.17 6.11
N GLY A 30 11.84 -2.91 6.97
CA GLY A 30 13.25 -3.13 6.69
C GLY A 30 14.12 -2.76 7.89
N THR A 31 15.41 -3.02 7.80
CA THR A 31 16.36 -2.50 8.80
C THR A 31 16.49 -0.99 8.66
N ARG A 32 16.96 -0.32 9.71
CA ARG A 32 17.18 1.14 9.68
C ARG A 32 18.04 1.56 8.47
N GLN A 33 19.13 0.85 8.20
CA GLN A 33 20.02 1.20 7.08
C GLN A 33 19.37 0.98 5.70
N GLN A 34 18.37 0.09 5.60
CA GLN A 34 17.60 -0.09 4.37
C GLN A 34 16.58 1.05 4.22
N LEU A 35 15.85 1.37 5.29
CA LEU A 35 14.83 2.43 5.29
C LEU A 35 15.44 3.81 5.00
N GLU A 36 16.66 4.08 5.47
CA GLU A 36 17.41 5.30 5.16
C GLU A 36 17.67 5.48 3.65
N LYS A 37 17.57 4.42 2.85
CA LYS A 37 17.77 4.45 1.38
C LYS A 37 16.47 4.47 0.60
N VAL A 38 15.32 4.27 1.26
CA VAL A 38 14.03 4.21 0.58
C VAL A 38 13.50 5.63 0.42
N ASN A 39 13.30 6.06 -0.82
CA ASN A 39 12.70 7.35 -1.16
C ASN A 39 11.29 7.16 -1.72
N ILE A 40 10.35 6.79 -0.85
CA ILE A 40 8.93 6.61 -1.18
C ILE A 40 8.12 7.45 -0.21
N ASP A 41 7.68 8.62 -0.68
CA ASP A 41 6.86 9.54 0.12
C ASP A 41 5.41 9.08 0.19
N CYS A 42 4.90 8.52 -0.92
CA CYS A 42 3.52 8.10 -1.07
C CYS A 42 3.37 7.00 -2.12
N LEU A 43 2.19 6.38 -2.17
CA LEU A 43 1.78 5.46 -3.23
C LEU A 43 0.40 5.83 -3.74
N GLN A 44 0.24 5.89 -5.07
CA GLN A 44 -1.05 5.99 -5.71
C GLN A 44 -1.75 4.62 -5.74
N VAL A 45 -2.93 4.55 -5.12
CA VAL A 45 -3.81 3.37 -5.13
C VAL A 45 -5.18 3.79 -5.62
N GLY A 46 -5.51 3.43 -6.86
CA GLY A 46 -6.69 3.94 -7.53
C GLY A 46 -6.62 5.45 -7.70
N ASP A 47 -7.60 6.16 -7.15
CA ASP A 47 -7.73 7.61 -7.18
C ASP A 47 -7.14 8.31 -5.94
N ARG A 48 -6.52 7.57 -5.02
CA ARG A 48 -5.97 8.12 -3.78
C ARG A 48 -4.45 7.98 -3.66
N GLN A 49 -3.84 9.02 -3.14
CA GLN A 49 -2.47 9.01 -2.66
C GLN A 49 -2.45 8.61 -1.19
N ILE A 50 -1.75 7.52 -0.87
CA ILE A 50 -1.62 6.98 0.48
C ILE A 50 -0.23 7.34 1.00
N MET A 51 -0.11 7.64 2.30
CA MET A 51 1.16 7.88 2.98
C MET A 51 1.59 6.64 3.78
N PRO A 52 2.89 6.38 3.97
CA PRO A 52 3.36 5.25 4.75
C PRO A 52 2.96 5.42 6.22
N SER A 53 2.44 4.36 6.83
CA SER A 53 2.26 4.24 8.27
C SER A 53 3.55 3.74 8.91
N SER A 54 3.90 4.28 10.08
CA SER A 54 5.02 3.82 10.89
C SER A 54 4.68 2.62 11.79
N VAL A 55 3.39 2.32 11.95
CA VAL A 55 2.89 1.29 12.86
C VAL A 55 1.78 0.48 12.16
N ALA A 56 1.80 -0.83 12.35
CA ALA A 56 0.70 -1.70 11.94
C ALA A 56 -0.48 -1.53 12.91
N LYS A 57 -1.66 -1.30 12.35
CA LYS A 57 -2.91 -1.08 13.09
C LYS A 57 -4.04 -1.80 12.36
N ASN A 58 -5.19 -1.95 13.03
CA ASN A 58 -6.38 -2.57 12.45
C ASN A 58 -6.20 -4.03 11.96
N LEU A 59 -5.36 -4.83 12.64
CA LEU A 59 -5.05 -6.21 12.23
C LEU A 59 -6.11 -7.26 12.64
N GLY A 60 -7.21 -6.83 13.26
CA GLY A 60 -8.15 -7.73 13.92
C GLY A 60 -7.62 -8.23 15.27
N SER A 61 -8.51 -8.74 16.11
CA SER A 61 -8.24 -9.34 17.42
C SER A 61 -8.64 -10.81 17.41
#